data_AF-A0A941SNT9-F1
#
_entry.id   AF-A0A941SNT9-F1
#
_cell.length_a   1.000
_cell.length_b   1.000
_cell.length_c   1.000
_cell.angle_alpha   90.00
_cell.angle_beta   90.00
_cell.angle_gamma   90.00
#
_symmetry.space_group_name_H-M   'P 1'
#
loop_
_entity.id
_entity.type
_entity.pdbx_description
1 polymer ?
#
loop_
_entity_poly.entity_id
_entity_poly.type
_entity_poly.pdbx_seq_one_letter_code
_entity_poly.pdbx_strand_id
1 'polypeptide(L)'
;MGWDSWGLTIELMRQEVEDVLTIFDTALPSIKTARNVIEHLDDYALDKGNNKKISRKELEVDTWDGSNFGWLDIKLNVRNSQNAAEKLFGTIKKN
;
A
#
# COMPACT_ATOMS: atom_id res chain seq x y z
N MET A 1 26.11 19.59 -20.34
CA MET A 1 25.32 18.43 -19.89
C MET A 1 24.29 18.14 -20.95
N GLY A 2 24.43 17.02 -21.66
CA GLY A 2 23.56 16.64 -22.78
C GLY A 2 22.26 16.00 -22.31
N TRP A 3 21.22 16.07 -23.14
CA TRP A 3 19.89 15.51 -22.91
C TRP A 3 19.90 14.03 -22.49
N ASP A 4 20.88 13.26 -22.97
CA ASP A 4 21.08 11.85 -22.62
C ASP A 4 21.39 11.62 -21.13
N SER A 5 22.07 12.58 -20.49
CA SER A 5 22.38 12.51 -19.05
C SER A 5 21.14 12.69 -18.18
N TRP A 6 20.15 13.47 -18.63
CA TRP A 6 18.90 13.67 -17.89
C TRP A 6 17.97 12.47 -18.01
N GLY A 7 17.91 11.86 -19.20
CA GLY A 7 17.14 10.62 -19.42
C GLY A 7 17.63 9.47 -18.55
N LEU A 8 18.95 9.28 -18.46
CA LEU A 8 19.57 8.29 -17.56
C LEU A 8 19.23 8.55 -16.08
N THR A 9 19.25 9.80 -15.62
CA THR A 9 18.91 10.14 -14.23
C THR A 9 17.45 9.85 -13.91
N ILE A 10 16.52 10.19 -14.81
CA ILE A 10 15.08 9.93 -14.63
C ILE A 10 14.81 8.42 -14.54
N GLU A 11 15.44 7.63 -15.38
CA GLU A 11 15.23 6.18 -15.40
C GLU A 11 15.78 5.50 -14.15
N LEU A 12 16.94 5.95 -13.65
CA LEU A 12 17.49 5.47 -12.38
C LEU A 12 16.59 5.83 -11.19
N MET A 13 16.08 7.07 -11.14
CA MET A 13 15.14 7.48 -10.10
C MET A 13 13.84 6.66 -10.15
N ARG A 14 13.32 6.36 -11.35
CA ARG A 14 12.15 5.49 -11.52
C ARG A 14 12.42 4.12 -10.93
N GLN A 15 13.53 3.49 -11.30
CA GLN A 15 13.87 2.15 -10.83
C GLN A 15 14.00 2.09 -9.30
N GLU A 16 14.66 3.07 -8.69
CA GLU A 16 14.79 3.14 -7.22
C GLU A 16 13.43 3.28 -6.53
N VAL A 17 12.51 4.07 -7.10
CA VAL A 17 11.15 4.21 -6.58
C VAL A 17 10.37 2.89 -6.72
N GLU A 18 10.49 2.19 -7.85
CA GLU A 18 9.83 0.90 -8.07
C GLU A 18 10.35 -0.19 -7.11
N ASP A 19 11.65 -0.22 -6.87
CA ASP A 19 12.28 -1.16 -5.95
C ASP A 19 11.82 -0.93 -4.50
N VAL A 20 11.78 0.33 -4.04
CA VAL A 20 11.33 0.63 -2.68
C VAL A 20 9.82 0.39 -2.49
N LEU A 21 9.01 0.65 -3.51
CA LEU A 21 7.58 0.32 -3.49
C LEU A 21 7.39 -1.20 -3.41
N THR A 22 8.18 -1.97 -4.13
CA THR A 22 8.15 -3.44 -4.06
C THR A 22 8.50 -3.95 -2.67
N ILE A 23 9.51 -3.35 -2.01
CA ILE A 23 9.88 -3.69 -0.63
C ILE A 23 8.75 -3.33 0.35
N PHE A 24 8.14 -2.15 0.21
CA PHE A 24 7.02 -1.71 1.04
C PHE A 24 5.82 -2.67 0.91
N ASP A 25 5.47 -2.99 -0.33
CA ASP A 25 4.38 -3.90 -0.66
C ASP A 25 4.60 -5.31 -0.12
N THR A 26 5.85 -5.79 -0.13
CA THR A 26 6.22 -7.09 0.44
C THR A 26 6.14 -7.08 1.96
N ALA A 27 6.49 -5.95 2.59
CA ALA A 27 6.41 -5.80 4.05
C ALA A 27 4.97 -5.72 4.58
N LEU A 28 4.04 -5.22 3.76
CA LEU A 28 2.62 -5.05 4.11
C LEU A 28 1.71 -5.63 3.01
N PRO A 29 1.75 -6.96 2.75
CA PRO A 29 1.06 -7.56 1.60
C PRO A 29 -0.45 -7.31 1.61
N SER A 30 -1.03 -7.25 2.80
CA SER A 30 -2.45 -7.02 3.04
C SER A 30 -2.90 -5.61 2.64
N ILE A 31 -1.98 -4.63 2.60
CA ILE A 31 -2.33 -3.23 2.31
C ILE A 31 -2.81 -3.04 0.88
N LYS A 32 -2.39 -3.90 -0.06
CA LYS A 32 -2.89 -3.90 -1.44
C LYS A 32 -4.38 -4.17 -1.50
N THR A 33 -4.85 -5.12 -0.69
CA THR A 33 -6.28 -5.46 -0.62
C THR A 33 -7.06 -4.31 -0.01
N ALA A 34 -6.58 -3.74 1.11
CA ALA A 34 -7.21 -2.57 1.71
C ALA A 34 -7.28 -1.39 0.73
N ARG A 35 -6.18 -1.09 0.01
CA ARG A 35 -6.16 -0.02 -1.00
C ARG A 35 -7.18 -0.27 -2.11
N ASN A 36 -7.21 -1.48 -2.66
CA ASN A 36 -8.17 -1.81 -3.71
C ASN A 36 -9.62 -1.65 -3.25
N VAL A 37 -9.94 -2.04 -2.02
CA VAL A 37 -11.29 -1.87 -1.48
C VAL A 37 -11.61 -0.40 -1.25
N ILE A 38 -10.68 0.39 -0.72
CA ILE A 38 -10.89 1.84 -0.49
C ILE A 38 -11.08 2.59 -1.83
N GLU A 39 -10.26 2.30 -2.84
CA GLU A 39 -10.34 2.93 -4.17
C GLU A 39 -11.66 2.62 -4.90
N HIS A 40 -12.27 1.47 -4.58
CA HIS A 40 -13.50 1.00 -5.21
C HIS A 40 -14.62 0.78 -4.19
N LEU A 41 -14.65 1.57 -3.12
CA LEU A 41 -15.54 1.32 -1.98
C LEU A 41 -17.01 1.20 -2.40
N ASP A 42 -17.45 2.04 -3.33
CA ASP A 42 -18.82 2.01 -3.86
C ASP A 42 -19.14 0.69 -4.59
N ASP A 43 -18.19 0.16 -5.37
CA ASP A 43 -18.37 -1.12 -6.04
C ASP A 43 -18.50 -2.26 -5.02
N TYR A 44 -17.66 -2.26 -3.97
CA TYR A 44 -17.78 -3.23 -2.89
C TYR A 44 -19.09 -3.06 -2.09
N ALA A 45 -19.56 -1.82 -1.88
CA ALA A 45 -20.83 -1.54 -1.22
C ALA A 45 -22.07 -2.01 -2.02
N LEU A 46 -21.90 -2.22 -3.32
CA LEU A 46 -22.91 -2.76 -4.24
C LEU A 46 -22.66 -4.23 -4.61
N ASP A 47 -21.76 -4.93 -3.91
CA ASP A 47 -21.33 -6.32 -4.19
C ASP A 47 -20.73 -6.52 -5.61
N LYS A 48 -20.31 -5.43 -6.25
CA LYS A 48 -19.66 -5.37 -7.56
C LYS A 48 -18.13 -5.40 -7.50
N GLY A 49 -17.54 -5.27 -6.30
CA GLY A 49 -16.10 -5.24 -6.09
C GLY A 49 -15.32 -6.43 -6.70
N ASN A 50 -14.03 -6.20 -6.93
CA ASN A 50 -13.13 -7.14 -7.61
C ASN A 50 -12.91 -8.44 -6.82
N ASN A 51 -12.87 -8.36 -5.49
CA ASN A 51 -12.72 -9.51 -4.61
C ASN A 51 -14.07 -9.97 -4.06
N LYS A 52 -14.62 -11.05 -4.63
CA LYS A 52 -15.91 -11.62 -4.22
C LYS A 52 -15.93 -12.27 -2.84
N LYS A 53 -14.78 -12.40 -2.18
CA LYS A 53 -14.70 -12.87 -0.79
C LYS A 53 -15.02 -11.78 0.22
N ILE A 54 -14.93 -10.52 -0.19
CA ILE A 54 -15.22 -9.37 0.67
C ILE A 54 -16.68 -9.01 0.49
N SER A 55 -17.46 -9.24 1.54
CA SER A 55 -18.86 -8.86 1.59
C SER A 55 -19.01 -7.40 1.99
N ARG A 56 -20.13 -6.79 1.60
CA ARG A 56 -20.50 -5.45 2.08
C ARG A 56 -20.45 -5.30 3.60
N LYS A 57 -20.84 -6.33 4.36
CA LYS A 57 -20.88 -6.27 5.83
C LYS A 57 -19.50 -6.09 6.46
N GLU A 58 -18.46 -6.63 5.83
CA GLU A 58 -17.08 -6.51 6.31
C GLU A 58 -16.51 -5.10 6.11
N LEU A 59 -17.14 -4.27 5.26
CA LEU A 59 -16.76 -2.87 5.07
C LEU A 59 -17.05 -2.02 6.31
N GLU A 60 -18.04 -2.42 7.12
CA GLU A 60 -18.65 -1.56 8.15
C GLU A 60 -17.93 -1.59 9.50
N VAL A 61 -17.03 -2.56 9.74
CA VAL A 61 -16.44 -2.78 11.08
C VAL A 61 -14.94 -3.02 10.99
N ASP A 62 -14.18 -2.24 11.75
CA ASP A 62 -12.76 -2.49 12.05
C ASP A 62 -12.58 -3.05 13.48
N THR A 63 -11.36 -3.50 13.76
CA THR A 63 -10.95 -3.97 15.08
C THR A 63 -9.63 -3.34 15.48
N TRP A 64 -9.48 -3.07 16.76
CA TRP A 64 -8.27 -2.49 17.33
C TRP A 64 -7.94 -3.15 18.67
N ASP A 65 -6.72 -3.68 18.78
CA ASP A 65 -6.25 -4.35 20.01
C ASP A 65 -5.14 -3.58 20.76
N GLY A 66 -4.84 -2.34 20.33
CA GLY A 66 -3.73 -1.54 20.86
C GLY A 66 -2.43 -1.66 20.07
N SER A 67 -2.28 -2.68 19.23
CA SER A 67 -1.09 -2.90 18.41
C SER A 67 -1.38 -3.32 16.97
N ASN A 68 -2.55 -3.92 16.74
CA ASN A 68 -3.00 -4.39 15.46
C ASN A 68 -4.34 -3.76 15.11
N PHE A 69 -4.41 -3.24 13.90
CA PHE A 69 -5.63 -2.87 13.22
C PHE A 69 -6.13 -4.06 12.39
N GLY A 70 -7.40 -4.41 12.49
CA GLY A 70 -8.00 -5.48 11.71
C GLY A 70 -9.20 -4.99 10.89
N TRP A 71 -9.28 -5.34 9.62
CA TRP A 71 -10.37 -4.94 8.70
C TRP A 71 -10.38 -5.86 7.47
N LEU A 72 -11.53 -6.32 6.97
CA LEU A 72 -11.61 -7.17 5.75
C LEU A 72 -10.71 -8.43 5.81
N ASP A 73 -10.65 -9.08 6.96
CA ASP A 73 -9.77 -10.23 7.25
C ASP A 73 -8.25 -9.90 7.21
N ILE A 74 -7.90 -8.63 7.03
CA ILE A 74 -6.54 -8.11 7.11
C ILE A 74 -6.21 -7.83 8.56
N LYS A 75 -4.98 -8.15 8.96
CA LYS A 75 -4.37 -7.68 10.20
C LYS A 75 -3.11 -6.87 9.90
N LEU A 76 -3.08 -5.62 10.33
CA LEU A 76 -1.94 -4.72 10.21
C LEU A 76 -1.36 -4.43 11.59
N ASN A 77 -0.11 -4.80 11.80
CA ASN A 77 0.61 -4.40 13.01
C ASN A 77 1.14 -2.98 12.85
N VAL A 78 0.77 -2.07 13.75
CA VAL A 78 1.10 -0.64 13.63
C VAL A 78 2.61 -0.39 13.60
N ARG A 79 3.39 -1.12 14.40
CA ARG A 79 4.84 -0.95 14.43
C ARG A 79 5.49 -1.41 13.13
N ASN A 80 5.04 -2.52 12.56
CA ASN A 80 5.54 -3.00 11.27
C ASN A 80 5.15 -2.04 10.15
N SER A 81 3.91 -1.54 10.17
CA SER A 81 3.43 -0.54 9.20
C SER A 81 4.22 0.75 9.27
N GLN A 82 4.48 1.25 10.48
CA GLN A 82 5.29 2.43 10.71
C GLN A 82 6.72 2.22 10.18
N ASN A 83 7.37 1.11 10.55
CA ASN A 83 8.73 0.81 10.09
C ASN A 83 8.82 0.74 8.55
N ALA A 84 7.82 0.14 7.89
CA ALA A 84 7.77 0.07 6.43
C ALA A 84 7.58 1.46 5.80
N ALA A 85 6.68 2.28 6.37
CA ALA A 85 6.42 3.64 5.92
C ALA A 85 7.65 4.56 6.09
N GLU A 86 8.35 4.46 7.22
CA GLU A 86 9.58 5.22 7.47
C GLU A 86 10.69 4.89 6.48
N LYS A 87 10.86 3.61 6.13
CA LYS A 87 11.82 3.17 5.10
C LYS A 87 11.46 3.72 3.72
N LEU A 88 10.19 3.64 3.34
CA LEU A 88 9.69 4.18 2.08
C LEU A 88 9.94 5.70 2.01
N PHE A 89 9.48 6.43 3.01
CA PHE A 89 9.63 7.89 3.08
C PHE A 89 11.09 8.32 3.10
N GLY A 90 11.94 7.62 3.88
CA GLY A 90 13.36 7.91 3.96
C GLY A 90 14.11 7.68 2.65
N THR A 91 13.62 6.81 1.77
CA THR A 91 14.17 6.59 0.43
C THR A 91 13.70 7.68 -0.52
N ILE A 92 12.39 7.95 -0.57
CA ILE A 92 11.82 8.99 -1.44
C ILE A 92 12.39 10.37 -1.11
N LYS A 93 12.57 10.71 0.16
CA LYS A 93 13.08 12.03 0.58
C LYS A 93 14.55 12.28 0.21
N LYS A 94 15.35 11.22 0.04
CA LYS A 94 16.78 11.35 -0.33
C LYS A 94 16.96 11.65 -1.82
N ASN A 95 15.93 11.37 -2.62
CA ASN A 95 15.88 11.58 -4.06
C ASN A 95 15.24 12.92 -4.40
#